data_AF-A0A330L1I8-F1
#
_entry.id   AF-A0A330L1I8-F1
#
_cell.length_a   1.000
_cell.length_b   1.000
_cell.length_c   1.000
_cell.angle_alpha   90.00
_cell.angle_beta   90.00
_cell.angle_gamma   90.00
#
_symmetry.space_group_name_H-M   'P 1'
#
loop_
_entity.id
_entity.type
_entity.pdbx_description
1 polymer ?
#
loop_
_entity_poly.entity_id
_entity_poly.type
_entity_poly.pdbx_seq_one_letter_code
_entity_poly.pdbx_strand_id
1 'polypeptide(L)'
;MKQMAFSKVLMAVVCVLMLCALAPTLAVADQAQYIYDDLGRLSQVIDGQGNVATYTYDAVGNLLSITRNTGRFGAPTITALTPNTGSAGASVNVTLTGTHLTGATAVTVTTG
;
A
#
# COMPACT_ATOMS: atom_id res chain seq x y z
N MET A 1 -21.34 24.54 46.87
CA MET A 1 -22.07 23.85 45.77
C MET A 1 -21.23 23.59 44.50
N LYS A 2 -19.93 23.95 44.45
CA LYS A 2 -19.11 23.90 43.22
C LYS A 2 -18.27 22.60 43.04
N GLN A 3 -18.07 21.83 44.11
CA GLN A 3 -17.33 20.55 44.11
C GLN A 3 -18.11 19.38 43.47
N MET A 4 -19.45 19.36 43.61
CA MET A 4 -20.29 18.26 43.10
C MET A 4 -20.45 18.25 41.57
N ALA A 5 -20.22 19.38 40.90
CA ALA A 5 -20.24 19.47 39.44
C ALA A 5 -18.92 18.98 38.81
N PHE A 6 -17.79 19.24 39.47
CA PHE A 6 -16.46 18.83 38.98
C PHE A 6 -16.27 17.31 39.03
N SER A 7 -16.80 16.66 40.07
CA SER A 7 -16.80 15.18 40.22
C SER A 7 -17.65 14.49 39.15
N LYS A 8 -18.83 15.04 38.79
CA LYS A 8 -19.69 14.50 37.73
C LYS A 8 -19.10 14.67 36.34
N VAL A 9 -18.45 15.82 36.08
CA VAL A 9 -17.74 16.07 34.81
C VAL A 9 -16.51 15.18 34.70
N LEU A 10 -15.74 15.01 35.77
CA LEU A 10 -14.58 14.12 35.82
C LEU A 10 -15.00 12.66 35.56
N MET A 11 -16.09 12.20 36.18
CA MET A 11 -16.61 10.85 36.02
C MET A 11 -17.17 10.61 34.60
N ALA A 12 -17.84 11.60 34.00
CA ALA A 12 -18.30 11.54 32.61
C ALA A 12 -17.12 11.50 31.61
N VAL A 13 -16.08 12.31 31.83
CA VAL A 13 -14.87 12.32 30.99
C VAL A 13 -14.10 11.00 31.11
N VAL A 14 -13.99 10.42 32.31
CA VAL A 14 -13.36 9.10 32.53
C VAL A 14 -14.18 7.98 31.89
N CYS A 15 -15.52 8.02 31.98
CA CYS A 15 -16.39 7.05 31.32
C CYS A 15 -16.30 7.14 29.79
N VAL A 16 -16.26 8.35 29.20
CA VAL A 16 -16.11 8.53 27.75
C VAL A 16 -14.72 8.07 27.28
N LEU A 17 -13.66 8.36 28.04
CA LEU A 17 -12.30 7.90 27.74
C LEU A 17 -12.17 6.37 27.86
N MET A 18 -12.80 5.73 28.85
CA MET A 18 -12.86 4.27 28.97
C MET A 18 -13.71 3.63 27.87
N LEU A 19 -14.83 4.26 27.47
CA LEU A 19 -15.69 3.76 26.41
C LEU A 19 -15.01 3.86 25.03
N CYS A 20 -14.16 4.88 24.81
CA CYS A 20 -13.29 4.99 23.64
C CYS A 20 -12.12 3.99 23.65
N ALA A 21 -11.62 3.60 24.84
CA ALA A 21 -10.57 2.59 24.98
C ALA A 21 -11.09 1.13 24.87
N LEU A 22 -12.41 0.94 24.91
CA LEU A 22 -13.09 -0.35 24.72
C LEU A 22 -13.82 -0.46 23.38
N ALA A 23 -13.63 0.48 22.45
CA ALA A 23 -14.13 0.29 21.10
C ALA A 23 -13.44 -0.96 20.54
N PRO A 24 -14.20 -2.00 20.12
CA PRO A 24 -13.58 -3.06 19.34
C PRO A 24 -12.88 -2.36 18.19
N THR A 25 -11.57 -2.61 18.04
CA THR A 25 -10.84 -2.23 16.84
C THR A 25 -11.71 -2.70 15.69
N LEU A 26 -12.34 -1.77 14.97
CA LEU A 26 -13.12 -2.12 13.78
C LEU A 26 -12.14 -2.95 12.96
N ALA A 27 -12.42 -4.25 12.83
CA ALA A 27 -11.67 -5.09 11.93
C ALA A 27 -11.88 -4.41 10.59
N VAL A 28 -10.85 -3.73 10.09
CA VAL A 28 -10.84 -3.24 8.72
C VAL A 28 -11.05 -4.52 7.94
N ALA A 29 -12.22 -4.66 7.32
CA ALA A 29 -12.49 -5.78 6.44
C ALA A 29 -11.32 -5.79 5.46
N ASP A 30 -10.64 -6.94 5.37
CA ASP A 30 -9.55 -7.15 4.42
C ASP A 30 -10.16 -7.02 3.03
N GLN A 31 -10.15 -5.80 2.49
CA GLN A 31 -10.90 -5.48 1.29
C GLN A 31 -10.07 -5.96 0.10
N ALA A 32 -10.58 -6.99 -0.58
CA ALA A 32 -10.02 -7.41 -1.85
C ALA A 32 -10.51 -6.52 -3.00
N GLN A 33 -9.59 -6.13 -3.87
CA GLN A 33 -9.88 -5.46 -5.14
C GLN A 33 -9.92 -6.48 -6.27
N TYR A 34 -10.93 -6.38 -7.12
CA TYR A 34 -11.12 -7.24 -8.30
C TYR A 34 -11.04 -6.38 -9.55
N ILE A 35 -10.12 -6.72 -10.44
CA ILE A 35 -9.88 -6.01 -11.70
C ILE A 35 -10.28 -6.94 -12.84
N TYR A 36 -10.98 -6.38 -13.81
CA TYR A 36 -11.49 -7.10 -14.97
C TYR A 36 -10.83 -6.58 -16.24
N ASP A 37 -10.67 -7.45 -17.23
CA ASP A 37 -10.28 -7.05 -18.59
C ASP A 37 -11.47 -6.43 -19.36
N ASP A 38 -11.21 -5.94 -20.57
CA ASP A 38 -12.22 -5.31 -21.44
C ASP A 38 -13.37 -6.26 -21.83
N LEU A 39 -13.15 -7.57 -21.69
CA LEU A 39 -14.15 -8.62 -21.93
C LEU A 39 -14.93 -8.98 -20.66
N GLY A 40 -14.70 -8.28 -19.55
CA GLY A 40 -15.38 -8.50 -18.26
C GLY A 40 -14.90 -9.73 -17.51
N ARG A 41 -13.74 -10.30 -17.86
CA ARG A 41 -13.16 -11.47 -17.18
C ARG A 41 -12.20 -11.01 -16.08
N LEU A 42 -12.14 -11.75 -14.98
CA LEU A 42 -11.29 -11.41 -13.84
C LEU A 42 -9.81 -11.48 -14.24
N SER A 43 -9.12 -10.36 -14.33
CA SER A 43 -7.70 -10.29 -14.71
C SER A 43 -6.77 -10.24 -13.49
N GLN A 44 -7.22 -9.66 -12.37
CA GLN A 44 -6.41 -9.56 -11.16
C GLN A 44 -7.26 -9.50 -9.88
N VAL A 45 -6.76 -10.13 -8.82
CA VAL A 45 -7.24 -10.00 -7.44
C VAL A 45 -6.11 -9.48 -6.58
N ILE A 46 -6.39 -8.43 -5.81
CA ILE A 46 -5.47 -7.86 -4.81
C ILE A 46 -6.15 -8.01 -3.47
N ASP A 47 -5.62 -8.79 -2.53
CA ASP A 47 -6.18 -8.87 -1.18
C ASP A 47 -5.78 -7.65 -0.31
N GLY A 48 -6.39 -7.50 0.86
CA GLY A 48 -6.09 -6.36 1.73
C GLY A 48 -4.71 -6.44 2.39
N GLN A 49 -4.00 -7.57 2.27
CA GLN A 49 -2.58 -7.69 2.62
C GLN A 49 -1.64 -7.35 1.45
N GLY A 50 -2.18 -7.02 0.27
CA GLY A 50 -1.43 -6.65 -0.92
C GLY A 50 -0.88 -7.83 -1.72
N ASN A 51 -1.30 -9.06 -1.45
CA ASN A 51 -0.99 -10.19 -2.32
C ASN A 51 -1.78 -10.07 -3.62
N VAL A 52 -1.12 -10.36 -4.73
CA VAL A 52 -1.71 -10.21 -6.06
C VAL A 52 -1.80 -11.57 -6.74
N ALA A 53 -2.99 -11.92 -7.23
CA ALA A 53 -3.20 -13.03 -8.16
C ALA A 53 -3.59 -12.47 -9.53
N THR A 54 -2.80 -12.77 -10.56
CA THR A 54 -3.06 -12.35 -11.94
C THR A 54 -3.48 -13.54 -12.80
N TYR A 55 -4.52 -13.36 -13.60
CA TYR A 55 -5.13 -14.37 -14.45
C TYR A 55 -4.95 -13.97 -15.91
N THR A 56 -4.53 -14.91 -16.73
CA THR A 56 -4.38 -14.69 -18.18
C THR A 56 -5.22 -15.68 -18.93
N TYR A 57 -5.84 -15.24 -20.02
CA TYR A 57 -6.77 -16.03 -20.81
C TYR A 57 -6.37 -16.02 -22.28
N ASP A 58 -6.75 -17.05 -23.01
CA ASP A 58 -6.71 -17.02 -24.47
C ASP A 58 -7.85 -16.16 -25.04
N ALA A 59 -7.88 -16.03 -26.36
CA ALA A 59 -8.87 -15.24 -27.09
C ALA A 59 -10.30 -15.79 -26.97
N VAL A 60 -10.47 -17.05 -26.59
CA VAL A 60 -11.77 -17.73 -26.52
C VAL A 60 -12.30 -17.81 -25.09
N GLY A 61 -11.49 -17.42 -24.09
CA GLY A 61 -11.89 -17.40 -22.68
C GLY A 61 -11.28 -18.46 -21.80
N ASN A 62 -10.39 -19.31 -22.31
CA ASN A 62 -9.76 -20.34 -21.49
C ASN A 62 -8.63 -19.74 -20.66
N LEU A 63 -8.56 -20.11 -19.39
CA LEU A 63 -7.49 -19.68 -18.49
C LEU A 63 -6.16 -20.33 -18.90
N LEU A 64 -5.17 -19.51 -19.23
CA LEU A 64 -3.82 -19.93 -19.62
C LEU A 64 -2.90 -20.05 -18.41
N SER A 65 -2.94 -19.09 -17.49
CA SER A 65 -2.04 -19.05 -16.33
C SER A 65 -2.62 -18.25 -15.17
N ILE A 66 -2.24 -18.65 -13.96
CA ILE A 66 -2.41 -17.91 -12.72
C ILE A 66 -1.02 -17.61 -12.15
N THR A 67 -0.67 -16.34 -12.04
CA THR A 67 0.56 -15.89 -11.38
C THR A 67 0.22 -15.32 -10.02
N ARG A 68 0.79 -15.88 -8.94
CA ARG A 68 0.63 -15.35 -7.58
C ARG A 68 1.89 -14.62 -7.15
N ASN A 69 1.77 -13.33 -6.92
CA ASN A 69 2.77 -12.53 -6.22
C ASN A 69 2.33 -12.39 -4.76
N THR A 70 2.80 -13.33 -3.94
CA THR A 70 2.70 -13.22 -2.48
C THR A 70 3.84 -12.33 -2.02
N GLY A 71 3.55 -11.05 -1.86
CA GLY A 71 4.51 -10.09 -1.39
C GLY A 71 3.76 -8.99 -0.71
N ARG A 72 3.91 -8.90 0.62
CA ARG A 72 3.70 -7.64 1.31
C ARG A 72 4.71 -6.67 0.72
N PHE A 73 4.33 -5.98 -0.36
CA PHE A 73 5.12 -4.85 -0.83
C PHE A 73 4.86 -3.75 0.19
N GLY A 74 5.76 -3.63 1.17
CA GLY A 74 5.81 -2.42 1.98
C GLY A 74 6.01 -1.23 1.06
N ALA A 75 5.75 -0.02 1.58
CA ALA A 75 6.08 1.19 0.84
C ALA A 75 7.50 1.08 0.28
N PRO A 76 7.72 1.36 -1.02
CA PRO A 76 9.05 1.30 -1.61
C PRO A 76 9.96 2.26 -0.85
N THR A 77 11.14 1.79 -0.47
CA THR A 77 12.14 2.65 0.18
C THR A 77 13.37 2.71 -0.69
N ILE A 78 14.00 3.89 -0.75
CA ILE A 78 15.32 4.07 -1.33
C ILE A 78 16.26 4.36 -0.17
N THR A 79 17.22 3.46 0.05
CA THR A 79 18.22 3.58 1.11
C THR A 79 19.51 4.19 0.60
N ALA A 80 19.85 3.97 -0.67
CA ALA A 80 21.02 4.59 -1.28
C ALA A 80 20.81 4.85 -2.77
N LEU A 81 21.48 5.88 -3.25
CA LEU A 81 21.60 6.23 -4.67
C LEU A 81 23.09 6.47 -4.93
N THR A 82 23.68 5.70 -5.86
CA THR A 82 25.10 5.80 -6.20
C THR A 82 25.32 5.70 -7.71
N PRO A 83 26.07 6.63 -8.32
CA PRO A 83 26.57 7.88 -7.74
C PRO A 83 25.45 8.91 -7.52
N ASN A 84 25.56 9.72 -6.47
CA ASN A 84 24.63 10.82 -6.17
C ASN A 84 25.07 12.19 -6.74
N THR A 85 26.07 12.16 -7.61
CA THR A 85 26.60 13.33 -8.31
C THR A 85 26.88 12.98 -9.77
N GLY A 86 26.87 14.01 -10.61
CA GLY A 86 27.19 13.92 -12.03
C GLY A 86 27.50 15.31 -12.59
N SER A 87 28.22 15.37 -13.70
CA SER A 87 28.45 16.62 -14.43
C SER A 87 27.20 16.99 -15.24
N ALA A 88 26.88 18.29 -15.31
CA ALA A 88 25.78 18.77 -16.15
C ALA A 88 25.97 18.33 -17.60
N GLY A 89 24.89 17.86 -18.24
CA GLY A 89 24.91 17.34 -19.61
C GLY A 89 25.48 15.92 -19.77
N ALA A 90 25.99 15.29 -18.72
CA ALA A 90 26.46 13.90 -18.77
C ALA A 90 25.34 12.92 -18.42
N SER A 91 25.24 11.83 -19.18
CA SER A 91 24.40 10.68 -18.80
C SER A 91 25.18 9.80 -17.82
N VAL A 92 24.61 9.58 -16.64
CA VAL A 92 25.23 8.78 -15.58
C VAL A 92 24.31 7.62 -15.23
N ASN A 93 24.84 6.40 -15.29
CA ASN A 93 24.13 5.22 -14.81
C ASN A 93 24.11 5.24 -13.28
N VAL A 94 22.92 5.32 -12.69
CA VAL A 94 22.73 5.32 -11.23
C VAL A 94 22.19 3.99 -10.76
N THR A 95 22.70 3.53 -9.62
CA THR A 95 22.21 2.37 -8.88
C THR A 95 21.35 2.86 -7.73
N LEU A 96 20.12 2.35 -7.66
CA LEU A 96 19.19 2.58 -6.55
C LEU A 96 19.16 1.33 -5.67
N THR A 97 19.48 1.48 -4.40
CA THR A 97 19.40 0.40 -3.40
C THR A 97 18.25 0.69 -2.47
N GLY A 98 17.41 -0.30 -2.21
CA GLY A 98 16.20 -0.12 -1.42
C GLY A 98 15.36 -1.38 -1.31
N THR A 99 14.18 -1.27 -0.70
CA THR A 99 13.23 -2.37 -0.59
C THR A 99 12.02 -2.14 -1.49
N HIS A 100 11.40 -3.24 -1.93
CA HIS A 100 10.18 -3.23 -2.75
C HIS A 100 10.29 -2.41 -4.04
N LEU A 101 11.46 -2.42 -4.69
CA LEU A 101 11.71 -1.71 -5.96
C LEU A 101 11.31 -2.53 -7.21
N THR A 102 10.73 -3.72 -7.05
CA THR A 102 10.24 -4.54 -8.16
C THR A 102 9.15 -3.78 -8.93
N GLY A 103 9.34 -3.59 -10.24
CA GLY A 103 8.42 -2.83 -11.10
C GLY A 103 8.64 -1.31 -11.09
N ALA A 104 9.64 -0.80 -10.36
CA ALA A 104 10.03 0.61 -10.44
C ALA A 104 10.57 0.92 -11.85
N THR A 105 10.01 1.95 -12.50
CA THR A 105 10.50 2.44 -13.79
C THR A 105 11.47 3.60 -13.54
N ALA A 106 12.69 3.50 -14.06
CA ALA A 106 13.65 4.61 -14.00
C ALA A 106 13.19 5.73 -14.94
N VAL A 107 12.93 6.92 -14.39
CA VAL A 107 12.69 8.14 -15.18
C VAL A 107 14.01 8.87 -15.38
N THR A 108 14.43 9.03 -16.63
CA THR A 108 15.62 9.83 -16.96
C THR A 108 15.25 11.31 -16.94
N VAL A 109 15.87 12.08 -16.05
CA VAL A 109 15.78 13.55 -16.07
C VAL A 109 17.00 14.10 -16.81
N THR A 110 16.81 14.56 -18.04
CA THR A 110 17.83 15.34 -18.75
C THR A 110 17.75 16.78 -18.29
N THR A 111 18.63 17.19 -17.38
CA THR A 111 18.85 18.61 -17.10
C THR A 111 19.66 19.20 -18.26
N GLY A 112 19.03 20.13 -19.00
CA GLY A 112 19.67 20.91 -20.05
C GLY A 112 20.62 21.98 -19.53
#